data_AF-A0A3M1AR45-F1
#
_entry.id   AF-A0A3M1AR45-F1
#
_cell.length_a   1.000
_cell.length_b   1.000
_cell.length_c   1.000
_cell.angle_alpha   90.00
_cell.angle_beta   90.00
_cell.angle_gamma   90.00
#
_symmetry.space_group_name_H-M   'P 1'
#
loop_
_entity.id
_entity.type
_entity.pdbx_description
1 polymer ?
#
loop_
_entity_poly.entity_id
_entity_poly.type
_entity_poly.pdbx_seq_one_letter_code
_entity_poly.pdbx_strand_id
1 'polypeptide(L)'
;VCRGLSGTLPFWLDLSWTTLLSAVVTQRVAREAGLVHGKHPFLFPQGQPVPIGTPGAVSLEGTFLGLGAGVLLALLRALLLPPAPWIGTSIILCAVAAGMTSAGLTAGYFQRTVGAANRSIDLVGSGIAVGISLLCSLLAR
;
A
#
# COMPACT_ATOMS: atom_id res chain seq x y z
N VAL A 1 21.11 -14.98 -4.27
CA VAL A 1 20.37 -14.89 -2.99
C VAL A 1 18.85 -14.94 -3.22
N CYS A 2 18.23 -14.05 -4.01
CA CYS A 2 16.77 -14.07 -4.23
C CYS A 2 16.24 -15.30 -5.00
N ARG A 3 16.99 -15.85 -5.96
CA ARG A 3 16.64 -17.12 -6.65
C ARG A 3 16.73 -18.38 -5.78
N GLY A 4 17.38 -18.32 -4.62
CA GLY A 4 17.53 -19.48 -3.72
C GLY A 4 16.37 -19.66 -2.75
N LEU A 5 15.57 -18.60 -2.54
CA LEU A 5 14.39 -18.59 -1.66
C LEU A 5 13.08 -18.88 -2.42
N SER A 6 13.07 -18.73 -3.74
CA SER A 6 11.89 -18.95 -4.59
C SER A 6 11.45 -20.42 -4.68
N GLY A 7 12.11 -21.34 -3.98
CA GLY A 7 11.74 -22.75 -3.89
C GLY A 7 11.46 -23.25 -2.46
N THR A 8 11.62 -22.41 -1.43
CA THR A 8 11.49 -22.84 -0.01
C THR A 8 10.24 -22.29 0.67
N LEU A 9 9.73 -21.13 0.25
CA LEU A 9 8.50 -20.55 0.79
C LEU A 9 7.28 -20.96 -0.05
N PRO A 10 6.15 -21.32 0.58
CA PRO A 10 4.95 -21.62 -0.17
C PRO A 10 4.43 -20.33 -0.84
N PHE A 11 3.88 -20.47 -2.06
CA PHE A 11 3.46 -19.38 -2.95
C PHE A 11 2.70 -18.21 -2.27
N TRP A 12 1.78 -18.54 -1.37
CA TRP A 12 0.95 -17.62 -0.57
C TRP A 12 1.78 -16.70 0.32
N LEU A 13 2.83 -17.24 0.94
CA LEU A 13 3.73 -16.50 1.84
C LEU A 13 4.61 -15.53 1.05
N ASP A 14 5.12 -15.97 -0.09
CA ASP A 14 5.91 -15.13 -0.99
C ASP A 14 5.08 -13.93 -1.50
N LEU A 15 3.85 -14.17 -1.98
CA LEU A 15 2.95 -13.10 -2.40
C LEU A 15 2.63 -12.14 -1.26
N SER A 16 2.22 -12.67 -0.10
CA SER A 16 1.86 -11.86 1.06
C SER A 16 3.04 -11.00 1.55
N TRP A 17 4.26 -11.54 1.52
CA TRP A 17 5.47 -10.80 1.87
C TRP A 17 5.73 -9.64 0.92
N THR A 18 5.62 -9.87 -0.38
CA THR A 18 5.78 -8.80 -1.38
C THR A 18 4.67 -7.76 -1.30
N THR A 19 3.42 -8.17 -1.01
CA THR A 19 2.31 -7.25 -0.77
C THR A 19 2.57 -6.37 0.43
N LEU A 20 3.07 -6.94 1.54
CA LEU A 20 3.40 -6.17 2.74
C LEU A 20 4.43 -5.08 2.44
N LEU A 21 5.55 -5.46 1.80
CA LEU A 21 6.59 -4.50 1.43
C LEU A 21 6.07 -3.43 0.48
N SER A 22 5.30 -3.84 -0.53
CA SER A 22 4.71 -2.94 -1.51
C SER A 22 3.75 -1.95 -0.86
N ALA A 23 2.85 -2.42 0.02
CA ALA A 23 1.87 -1.59 0.69
C ALA A 23 2.54 -0.56 1.62
N VAL A 24 3.51 -0.99 2.43
CA VAL A 24 4.23 -0.10 3.35
C VAL A 24 5.00 0.98 2.58
N VAL A 25 5.73 0.61 1.53
CA VAL A 25 6.46 1.58 0.69
C VAL A 25 5.49 2.54 0.00
N THR A 26 4.43 2.01 -0.60
CA THR A 26 3.40 2.80 -1.28
C THR A 26 2.76 3.84 -0.36
N GLN A 27 2.37 3.44 0.85
CA GLN A 27 1.77 4.33 1.85
C GLN A 27 2.76 5.42 2.30
N ARG A 28 4.02 5.05 2.53
CA ARG A 28 5.07 5.99 2.96
C ARG A 28 5.40 7.01 1.88
N VAL A 29 5.57 6.56 0.64
CA VAL A 29 5.79 7.43 -0.53
C VAL A 29 4.58 8.33 -0.74
N ALA A 30 3.36 7.80 -0.67
CA ALA A 30 2.16 8.61 -0.83
C ALA A 30 2.07 9.75 0.19
N ARG A 31 2.45 9.46 1.44
CA ARG A 31 2.46 10.45 2.51
C ARG A 31 3.58 11.47 2.36
N GLU A 32 4.84 11.02 2.26
CA GLU A 32 5.99 11.94 2.20
C GLU A 32 5.95 12.78 0.92
N ALA A 33 5.57 12.18 -0.21
CA ALA A 33 5.38 12.93 -1.44
C ALA A 33 4.15 13.85 -1.36
N GLY A 34 3.06 13.44 -0.73
CA GLY A 34 1.88 14.29 -0.52
C GLY A 34 2.14 15.48 0.40
N LEU A 35 3.05 15.34 1.37
CA LEU A 35 3.47 16.45 2.25
C LEU A 35 4.32 17.48 1.51
N VAL A 36 5.18 17.04 0.59
CA VAL A 36 6.12 17.92 -0.14
C VAL A 36 5.52 18.47 -1.44
N HIS A 37 4.74 17.66 -2.17
CA HIS A 37 4.23 17.97 -3.51
C HIS A 37 2.72 18.17 -3.56
N GLY A 38 2.00 18.00 -2.45
CA GLY A 38 0.55 18.11 -2.41
C GLY A 38 0.09 19.54 -2.64
N LYS A 39 -0.43 19.82 -3.85
CA LYS A 39 -0.98 21.14 -4.18
C LYS A 39 -2.38 21.33 -3.61
N HIS A 40 -3.17 20.26 -3.58
CA HIS A 40 -4.55 20.25 -3.09
C HIS A 40 -4.82 19.06 -2.16
N PRO A 41 -4.37 19.10 -0.89
CA PRO A 41 -4.68 18.05 0.07
C PRO A 41 -6.14 18.11 0.53
N PHE A 42 -6.77 16.94 0.68
CA PHE A 42 -8.14 16.77 1.15
C PHE A 42 -8.24 15.69 2.23
N LEU A 43 -9.22 15.83 3.11
CA LEU A 43 -9.60 14.78 4.07
C LEU A 43 -10.55 13.79 3.40
N PHE A 44 -10.16 12.53 3.31
CA PHE A 44 -11.03 11.46 2.83
C PHE A 44 -11.72 10.79 4.03
N PRO A 45 -13.06 10.60 4.05
CA PRO A 45 -14.01 10.74 2.95
C PRO A 45 -14.73 12.11 2.85
N GLN A 46 -14.49 13.05 3.76
CA GLN A 46 -15.26 14.31 3.83
C GLN A 46 -15.06 15.25 2.64
N GLY A 47 -13.99 15.06 1.86
CA GLY A 47 -13.65 15.88 0.70
C GLY A 47 -13.26 17.31 1.03
N GLN A 48 -13.02 17.63 2.30
CA GLN A 48 -12.70 18.99 2.73
C GLN A 48 -11.25 19.33 2.38
N PRO A 49 -10.98 20.44 1.68
CA PRO A 49 -9.63 20.91 1.43
C PRO A 49 -9.00 21.34 2.76
N VAL A 50 -7.77 20.91 2.99
CA VAL A 50 -7.02 21.22 4.22
C VAL A 50 -5.68 21.86 3.90
N PRO A 51 -5.10 22.64 4.84
CA PRO A 51 -3.76 23.17 4.68
C PRO A 51 -2.74 22.06 4.43
N ILE A 52 -1.73 22.37 3.61
CA ILE A 52 -0.59 21.47 3.37
C ILE A 52 0.09 21.17 4.71
N GLY A 53 0.44 19.90 4.93
CA GLY A 53 1.04 19.45 6.19
C GLY A 53 0.03 19.01 7.26
N THR A 54 -1.28 19.07 6.98
CA THR A 54 -2.30 18.53 7.90
C THR A 54 -2.11 17.00 8.06
N PRO A 55 -1.93 16.50 9.30
CA PRO A 55 -1.82 15.06 9.54
C PRO A 55 -3.07 14.32 9.04
N GLY A 56 -2.88 13.25 8.26
CA GLY A 56 -3.98 12.46 7.70
C GLY A 56 -4.63 13.03 6.44
N ALA A 57 -4.14 14.16 5.92
CA ALA A 57 -4.56 14.66 4.62
C ALA A 57 -4.03 13.77 3.49
N VAL A 58 -4.88 13.48 2.51
CA VAL A 58 -4.53 12.76 1.29
C VAL A 58 -4.36 13.77 0.18
N SER A 59 -3.30 13.66 -0.62
CA SER A 59 -3.09 14.47 -1.84
C SER A 59 -3.11 13.55 -3.05
N LEU A 60 -3.68 14.04 -4.16
CA LEU A 60 -3.70 13.29 -5.42
C LEU A 60 -2.29 12.96 -5.89
N GLU A 61 -1.38 13.94 -5.84
CA GLU A 61 0.00 13.80 -6.27
C GLU A 61 0.74 12.73 -5.45
N GLY A 62 0.55 12.77 -4.12
CA GLY A 62 1.06 11.74 -3.23
C GLY A 62 0.54 10.36 -3.59
N THR A 63 -0.78 10.21 -3.75
CA THR A 63 -1.40 8.94 -4.11
C THR A 63 -0.88 8.38 -5.44
N PHE A 64 -0.69 9.23 -6.46
CA PHE A 64 -0.12 8.81 -7.74
C PHE A 64 1.34 8.33 -7.62
N LEU A 65 2.17 9.06 -6.87
CA LEU A 65 3.57 8.67 -6.65
C LEU A 65 3.68 7.39 -5.81
N GLY A 66 2.82 7.23 -4.80
CA GLY A 66 2.72 6.01 -4.01
C GLY A 66 2.32 4.81 -4.85
N LEU A 67 1.25 4.93 -5.65
CA LEU A 67 0.84 3.87 -6.57
C LEU A 67 1.95 3.53 -7.56
N GLY A 68 2.67 4.53 -8.07
CA GLY A 68 3.84 4.33 -8.92
C GLY A 68 4.91 3.46 -8.24
N ALA A 69 5.21 3.71 -6.97
CA ALA A 69 6.16 2.90 -6.20
C ALA A 69 5.68 1.45 -6.00
N GLY A 70 4.39 1.25 -5.70
CA GLY A 70 3.80 -0.08 -5.57
C GLY A 70 3.81 -0.88 -6.87
N VAL A 71 3.47 -0.23 -7.99
CA VAL A 71 3.54 -0.83 -9.33
C VAL A 71 4.97 -1.24 -9.66
N LEU A 72 5.94 -0.38 -9.37
CA LEU A 72 7.35 -0.66 -9.64
C LEU A 72 7.85 -1.87 -8.84
N LEU A 73 7.44 -2.00 -7.57
CA LEU A 73 7.77 -3.17 -6.74
C LEU A 73 7.07 -4.45 -7.22
N ALA A 74 5.81 -4.36 -7.64
CA ALA A 74 5.08 -5.52 -8.17
C ALA A 74 5.70 -6.02 -9.49
N LEU A 75 6.12 -5.10 -10.38
CA LEU A 75 6.86 -5.44 -11.60
C LEU A 75 8.24 -6.02 -11.28
N LEU A 76 8.94 -5.48 -10.29
CA LEU A 76 10.22 -6.00 -9.85
C LEU A 76 10.10 -7.46 -9.37
N ARG A 77 9.06 -7.78 -8.58
CA ARG A 77 8.73 -9.16 -8.22
C ARG A 77 8.50 -10.02 -9.46
N ALA A 78 7.64 -9.58 -10.39
CA ALA A 78 7.31 -10.35 -11.59
C ALA A 78 8.55 -10.71 -12.42
N LEU A 79 9.55 -9.82 -12.45
CA LEU A 79 10.81 -10.03 -13.15
C LEU A 79 11.78 -10.97 -12.39
N LEU A 80 11.84 -10.87 -11.06
CA LEU A 80 12.80 -11.60 -10.24
C LEU A 80 12.30 -12.96 -9.70
N LEU A 81 10.98 -13.18 -9.56
CA LEU A 81 10.38 -14.37 -8.93
C LEU A 81 9.28 -15.03 -9.81
N PRO A 82 9.65 -15.97 -10.71
CA PRO A 82 8.71 -16.87 -11.39
C PRO A 82 8.24 -17.97 -10.41
N PRO A 83 6.92 -18.27 -10.32
CA PRO A 83 6.23 -18.95 -11.42
C PRO A 83 4.87 -18.37 -11.85
N ALA A 84 4.39 -17.26 -11.27
CA ALA A 84 3.10 -16.66 -11.64
C ALA A 84 3.18 -15.12 -11.76
N PRO A 85 3.83 -14.60 -12.82
CA PRO A 85 4.14 -13.18 -12.93
C PRO A 85 2.87 -12.32 -13.03
N TRP A 86 1.85 -12.74 -13.77
CA TRP A 86 0.67 -11.89 -14.04
C TRP A 86 -0.39 -11.95 -12.95
N ILE A 87 -0.76 -13.14 -12.50
CA ILE A 87 -1.77 -13.35 -11.43
C ILE A 87 -1.25 -12.82 -10.09
N GLY A 88 0.03 -13.07 -9.77
CA GLY A 88 0.63 -12.55 -8.54
C GLY A 88 0.68 -11.02 -8.52
N THR A 89 1.05 -10.41 -9.65
CA THR A 89 1.11 -8.95 -9.78
C THR A 89 -0.26 -8.31 -9.64
N SER A 90 -1.31 -8.86 -10.26
CA SER A 90 -2.66 -8.32 -10.13
C SER A 90 -3.19 -8.41 -8.69
N ILE A 91 -2.94 -9.52 -8.00
CA ILE A 91 -3.30 -9.67 -6.57
C ILE A 91 -2.61 -8.59 -5.72
N ILE A 92 -1.30 -8.38 -5.91
CA ILE A 92 -0.54 -7.36 -5.17
C ILE A 92 -1.10 -5.96 -5.44
N LEU A 93 -1.35 -5.61 -6.69
CA LEU A 93 -1.87 -4.29 -7.05
C LEU A 93 -3.25 -4.04 -6.47
N CYS A 94 -4.16 -5.02 -6.55
CA CYS A 94 -5.49 -4.92 -5.94
C CYS A 94 -5.41 -4.78 -4.41
N ALA A 95 -4.55 -5.58 -3.77
CA ALA A 95 -4.34 -5.53 -2.32
C ALA A 95 -3.76 -4.19 -1.87
N VAL A 96 -2.76 -3.65 -2.58
CA VAL A 96 -2.14 -2.35 -2.27
C VAL A 96 -3.16 -1.22 -2.45
N ALA A 97 -3.96 -1.24 -3.53
CA ALA A 97 -5.02 -0.26 -3.73
C ALA A 97 -6.05 -0.29 -2.60
N ALA A 98 -6.48 -1.47 -2.16
CA ALA A 98 -7.39 -1.63 -1.02
C ALA A 98 -6.75 -1.20 0.32
N GLY A 99 -5.45 -1.42 0.50
CA GLY A 99 -4.70 -0.94 1.65
C GLY A 99 -4.58 0.57 1.71
N MET A 100 -4.45 1.24 0.56
CA MET A 100 -4.43 2.70 0.47
C MET A 100 -5.80 3.32 0.79
N THR A 101 -6.88 2.76 0.25
CA THR A 101 -8.23 3.28 0.49
C THR A 101 -8.63 3.12 1.96
N SER A 102 -8.34 1.96 2.55
CA SER A 102 -8.59 1.71 3.97
C SER A 102 -7.76 2.61 4.89
N ALA A 103 -6.48 2.85 4.57
CA ALA A 103 -5.66 3.82 5.30
C ALA A 103 -6.23 5.26 5.20
N GLY A 104 -6.66 5.69 4.00
CA GLY A 104 -7.28 6.99 3.80
C GLY A 104 -8.59 7.16 4.58
N LEU A 105 -9.47 6.15 4.55
CA LEU A 105 -10.70 6.14 5.36
C LEU A 105 -10.40 6.27 6.85
N THR A 106 -9.48 5.45 7.35
CA THR A 106 -9.12 5.45 8.77
C THR A 106 -8.55 6.80 9.18
N ALA A 107 -7.75 7.45 8.33
CA ALA A 107 -7.20 8.77 8.57
C ALA A 107 -8.27 9.86 8.72
N GLY A 108 -9.32 9.86 7.88
CA GLY A 108 -10.41 10.83 8.00
C GLY A 108 -11.34 10.63 9.19
N TYR A 109 -11.42 9.43 9.74
CA TYR A 109 -12.16 9.17 10.98
C TYR A 109 -11.31 9.46 12.25
N PHE A 110 -10.00 9.18 12.22
CA PHE A 110 -9.11 9.26 13.40
C PHE A 110 -8.24 10.52 13.46
N GLN A 111 -8.75 11.65 12.95
CA GLN A 111 -8.01 12.91 12.78
C GLN A 111 -7.42 13.53 14.08
N ARG A 112 -7.71 12.99 15.27
CA ARG A 112 -7.53 13.68 16.56
C ARG A 112 -6.20 13.47 17.32
N THR A 113 -5.27 12.60 16.92
CA THR A 113 -4.05 12.37 17.74
C THR A 113 -2.73 12.40 16.96
N VAL A 114 -1.82 13.25 17.47
CA VAL A 114 -0.54 13.64 16.85
C VAL A 114 0.43 12.45 16.79
N GLY A 115 1.00 12.18 15.61
CA GLY A 115 2.22 11.37 15.40
C GLY A 115 2.07 9.84 15.55
N ALA A 116 1.53 9.36 16.68
CA ALA A 116 1.36 7.94 16.97
C ALA A 116 0.22 7.28 16.19
N ALA A 117 -0.86 8.02 15.92
CA ALA A 117 -2.00 7.53 15.13
C ALA A 117 -1.61 7.22 13.68
N ASN A 118 -0.62 7.94 13.13
CA ASN A 118 -0.24 7.78 11.73
C ASN A 118 0.36 6.40 11.46
N ARG A 119 1.15 5.88 12.41
CA ARG A 119 1.74 4.54 12.29
C ARG A 119 0.67 3.45 12.42
N SER A 120 -0.34 3.69 13.26
CA SER A 120 -1.49 2.79 13.41
C SER A 120 -2.35 2.74 12.14
N ILE A 121 -2.56 3.88 11.47
CA ILE A 121 -3.31 3.95 10.21
C ILE A 121 -2.59 3.16 9.11
N ASP A 122 -1.29 3.36 8.95
CA ASP A 122 -0.47 2.62 7.97
C ASP A 122 -0.45 1.12 8.29
N LEU A 123 -0.43 0.76 9.58
CA LEU A 123 -0.51 -0.63 10.03
C LEU A 123 -1.86 -1.28 9.68
N VAL A 124 -2.97 -0.55 9.83
CA VAL A 124 -4.30 -1.05 9.45
C VAL A 124 -4.38 -1.25 7.94
N GLY A 125 -3.97 -0.28 7.15
CA GLY A 125 -4.03 -0.39 5.69
C GLY A 125 -3.13 -1.48 5.12
N SER A 126 -1.90 -1.60 5.63
CA SER A 126 -0.97 -2.66 5.22
C SER A 126 -1.43 -4.05 5.69
N GLY A 127 -2.05 -4.15 6.89
CA GLY A 127 -2.67 -5.37 7.37
C GLY A 127 -3.84 -5.83 6.49
N ILE A 128 -4.71 -4.91 6.06
CA ILE A 128 -5.82 -5.21 5.14
C ILE A 128 -5.28 -5.67 3.78
N ALA A 129 -4.26 -4.98 3.24
CA ALA A 129 -3.63 -5.38 1.99
C ALA A 129 -3.08 -6.81 2.06
N VAL A 130 -2.34 -7.15 3.12
CA VAL A 130 -1.82 -8.50 3.33
C VAL A 130 -2.95 -9.52 3.49
N GLY A 131 -3.99 -9.20 4.25
CA GLY A 131 -5.15 -10.07 4.42
C GLY A 131 -5.85 -10.40 3.10
N ILE A 132 -6.08 -9.38 2.26
CA ILE A 132 -6.66 -9.55 0.92
C ILE A 132 -5.73 -10.37 0.04
N SER A 133 -4.44 -10.05 0.02
CA SER A 133 -3.46 -10.79 -0.77
C SER A 133 -3.39 -12.25 -0.33
N LEU A 134 -3.44 -12.54 0.96
CA LEU A 134 -3.39 -13.90 1.49
C LEU A 134 -4.67 -14.67 1.16
N LEU A 135 -5.84 -14.05 1.27
CA LEU A 135 -7.12 -14.64 0.88
C LEU A 135 -7.21 -14.89 -0.63
N CYS A 136 -6.89 -13.90 -1.45
CA CYS A 136 -6.89 -14.01 -2.92
C CYS A 136 -5.81 -14.96 -3.41
N SER A 137 -4.66 -14.99 -2.73
CA SER A 137 -3.73 -16.08 -2.91
C SER A 137 -4.53 -17.35 -2.66
N LEU A 138 -5.08 -17.58 -1.44
CA LEU A 138 -5.75 -18.83 -0.93
C LEU A 138 -6.79 -19.42 -1.87
N LEU A 139 -7.45 -18.58 -2.65
CA LEU A 139 -8.45 -18.96 -3.64
C LEU A 139 -7.87 -19.30 -5.03
N ALA A 140 -6.71 -18.75 -5.40
CA ALA A 140 -6.03 -18.97 -6.69
C ALA A 140 -5.16 -20.25 -6.71
N ARG A 141 -5.51 -21.24 -5.87
CA ARG A 141 -4.75 -22.47 -5.60
C ARG A 141 -5.01 -23.56 -6.62
#